data_AF-U2T1Q6-F1
#
_entry.id   AF-U2T1Q6-F1
#
_cell.length_a   1.000
_cell.length_b   1.000
_cell.length_c   1.000
_cell.angle_alpha   90.00
_cell.angle_beta   90.00
_cell.angle_gamma   90.00
#
_symmetry.space_group_name_H-M   'P 1'
#
loop_
_entity.id
_entity.type
_entity.pdbx_description
1 polymer ?
#
loop_
_entity_poly.entity_id
_entity_poly.type
_entity_poly.pdbx_seq_one_letter_code
_entity_poly.pdbx_strand_id
1 'polypeptide(L)'
;MSVGSRVASLVELAAVCAVWVLAARVLFVGGTLLTTALVAVLYFVGALSMYVVRAALEAKRRYGRTDKDALLYYNQMIKGDQKWSLYIGMSFFAVFVVMRWLFPSPNFDMVGIDIATAFYLGYIWTAKYKGEEHLPFQYMETVYLFLTVVTNYIVYSLG
;
A
#
# COMPACT_ATOMS: atom_id res chain seq x y z
N MET A 1 -18.27 -12.40 6.16
CA MET A 1 -18.02 -11.32 5.17
C MET A 1 -19.06 -11.44 4.06
N SER A 2 -19.71 -10.35 3.65
CA SER A 2 -20.65 -10.37 2.53
C SER A 2 -19.91 -10.38 1.19
N VAL A 3 -20.53 -10.93 0.14
CA VAL A 3 -19.97 -10.90 -1.23
C VAL A 3 -19.77 -9.47 -1.70
N GLY A 4 -20.69 -8.56 -1.37
CA GLY A 4 -20.61 -7.15 -1.73
C GLY A 4 -19.36 -6.43 -1.21
N SER A 5 -18.88 -6.73 0.02
CA SER A 5 -17.67 -6.09 0.53
C SER A 5 -16.40 -6.59 -0.15
N ARG A 6 -16.39 -7.85 -0.62
CA ARG A 6 -15.29 -8.40 -1.42
C ARG A 6 -15.23 -7.76 -2.80
N VAL A 7 -16.38 -7.60 -3.46
CA VAL A 7 -16.44 -6.94 -4.78
C VAL A 7 -16.00 -5.49 -4.67
N ALA A 8 -16.52 -4.74 -3.69
CA ALA A 8 -16.12 -3.35 -3.47
C ALA A 8 -14.61 -3.20 -3.23
N SER A 9 -14.01 -4.05 -2.40
CA SER A 9 -12.55 -4.01 -2.14
C SER A 9 -11.73 -4.31 -3.39
N LEU A 10 -12.13 -5.28 -4.21
CA LEU A 10 -11.44 -5.59 -5.46
C LEU A 10 -11.55 -4.48 -6.50
N VAL A 11 -12.72 -3.84 -6.61
CA VAL A 11 -12.94 -2.73 -7.54
C VAL A 11 -12.09 -1.52 -7.14
N GLU A 12 -12.07 -1.16 -5.86
CA GLU A 12 -11.23 -0.05 -5.37
C GLU A 12 -9.74 -0.34 -5.55
N LEU A 13 -9.30 -1.56 -5.22
CA LEU A 13 -7.93 -1.98 -5.45
C LEU A 13 -7.54 -1.87 -6.92
N ALA A 14 -8.38 -2.38 -7.83
CA ALA A 14 -8.13 -2.31 -9.27
C ALA A 14 -8.09 -0.87 -9.76
N ALA A 15 -8.99 -0.01 -9.30
CA ALA A 15 -9.06 1.40 -9.69
C ALA A 15 -7.80 2.16 -9.25
N VAL A 16 -7.39 2.02 -7.98
CA VAL A 16 -6.19 2.72 -7.47
C VAL A 16 -4.91 2.20 -8.12
N CYS A 17 -4.81 0.89 -8.34
CA CYS A 17 -3.71 0.29 -9.10
C CYS A 17 -3.65 0.81 -10.54
N ALA A 18 -4.78 0.94 -11.22
CA ALA A 18 -4.84 1.48 -12.58
C ALA A 18 -4.40 2.95 -12.62
N VAL A 19 -4.90 3.78 -11.69
CA VAL A 19 -4.50 5.19 -11.56
C VAL A 19 -3.00 5.30 -11.33
N TRP A 20 -2.43 4.48 -10.43
CA TRP A 20 -1.00 4.45 -10.18
C TRP A 20 -0.18 4.11 -11.43
N VAL A 21 -0.52 3.03 -12.14
CA VAL A 21 0.20 2.60 -13.34
C VAL A 21 0.11 3.64 -14.46
N LEU A 22 -1.07 4.23 -14.68
CA LEU A 22 -1.26 5.27 -15.70
C LEU A 22 -0.44 6.52 -15.38
N ALA A 23 -0.44 6.97 -14.13
CA ALA A 23 0.35 8.12 -13.73
C ALA A 23 1.85 7.81 -13.79
N ALA A 24 2.28 6.61 -13.37
CA ALA A 24 3.67 6.19 -13.41
C ALA A 24 4.23 6.18 -14.84
N ARG A 25 3.44 5.74 -15.85
CA ARG A 25 3.83 5.81 -17.27
C ARG A 25 4.20 7.23 -17.72
N VAL A 26 3.52 8.25 -17.19
CA VAL A 26 3.76 9.65 -17.55
C VAL A 26 4.88 10.25 -16.69
N LEU A 27 4.83 10.01 -15.37
CA LEU A 27 5.68 10.70 -14.42
C LEU A 27 7.11 10.14 -14.36
N PHE A 28 7.32 8.85 -14.63
CA PHE A 28 8.67 8.26 -14.58
C PHE A 28 9.59 8.81 -15.67
N VAL A 29 9.04 9.20 -16.82
CA VAL A 29 9.79 9.82 -17.93
C VAL A 29 10.24 11.25 -17.60
N GLY A 30 9.52 11.94 -16.71
CA GLY A 30 9.72 13.36 -16.44
C GLY A 30 11.04 13.70 -15.73
N GLY A 31 11.55 12.82 -14.85
CA GLY A 31 12.87 12.95 -14.21
C GLY A 31 13.14 14.24 -13.40
N THR A 32 12.15 15.12 -13.22
CA THR A 32 12.25 16.39 -12.49
C THR A 32 11.92 16.22 -11.01
N LEU A 33 12.33 17.18 -10.17
CA LEU A 33 11.93 17.26 -8.77
C LEU A 33 10.39 17.28 -8.62
N LEU A 34 9.69 17.98 -9.52
CA LEU A 34 8.23 18.03 -9.52
C LEU A 34 7.63 16.64 -9.78
N THR A 35 8.12 15.91 -10.78
CA THR A 35 7.62 14.55 -11.05
C THR A 35 7.90 13.60 -9.90
N THR A 36 9.06 13.69 -9.25
CA THR A 36 9.37 12.92 -8.04
C THR A 36 8.40 13.24 -6.89
N ALA A 37 8.12 14.52 -6.66
CA ALA A 37 7.16 14.94 -5.63
C ALA A 37 5.74 14.44 -5.94
N LEU A 38 5.28 14.54 -7.19
CA LEU A 38 3.98 14.06 -7.62
C LEU A 38 3.85 12.54 -7.47
N VAL A 39 4.89 11.77 -7.81
CA VAL A 39 4.94 10.33 -7.60
C VAL A 39 4.81 10.00 -6.11
N ALA A 40 5.55 10.70 -5.24
CA ALA A 40 5.46 10.49 -3.79
C ALA A 40 4.05 10.80 -3.25
N VAL A 41 3.45 11.92 -3.66
CA VAL A 41 2.07 12.27 -3.28
C VAL A 41 1.09 11.20 -3.74
N LEU A 42 1.19 10.76 -5.00
CA LEU A 42 0.30 9.74 -5.53
C LEU A 42 0.45 8.41 -4.79
N TYR A 43 1.68 8.03 -4.46
CA TYR A 43 1.98 6.82 -3.70
C TYR A 43 1.23 6.84 -2.36
N PHE A 44 1.38 7.92 -1.58
CA PHE A 44 0.73 8.07 -0.28
C PHE A 44 -0.79 8.21 -0.38
N VAL A 45 -1.31 8.88 -1.41
CA VAL A 45 -2.76 8.97 -1.66
C VAL A 45 -3.36 7.59 -1.95
N GLY A 46 -2.71 6.78 -2.78
CA GLY A 46 -3.18 5.42 -3.06
C GLY A 46 -3.13 4.52 -1.83
N ALA A 47 -2.04 4.57 -1.07
CA ALA A 47 -1.89 3.89 0.22
C ALA A 47 -2.99 4.28 1.22
N LEU A 48 -3.22 5.59 1.38
CA LEU A 48 -4.27 6.13 2.26
C LEU A 48 -5.67 5.72 1.80
N SER A 49 -5.92 5.70 0.49
CA SER A 49 -7.19 5.24 -0.07
C SER A 49 -7.48 3.79 0.33
N MET A 50 -6.50 2.89 0.14
CA MET A 50 -6.64 1.48 0.55
C MET A 50 -6.89 1.34 2.05
N TYR A 51 -6.20 2.13 2.86
CA TYR A 51 -6.40 2.17 4.31
C TYR A 51 -7.82 2.60 4.69
N VAL A 52 -8.33 3.68 4.07
CA VAL A 52 -9.67 4.22 4.35
C VAL A 52 -10.75 3.21 3.92
N VAL A 53 -10.62 2.59 2.74
CA VAL A 53 -11.57 1.57 2.28
C VAL A 53 -11.57 0.38 3.24
N ARG A 54 -10.40 -0.13 3.65
CA ARG A 54 -10.30 -1.18 4.67
C ARG A 54 -10.97 -0.77 5.98
N ALA A 55 -10.70 0.45 6.45
CA ALA A 55 -11.30 0.96 7.68
C ALA A 55 -12.83 1.06 7.59
N ALA A 56 -13.38 1.52 6.46
CA ALA A 56 -14.82 1.59 6.23
C ALA A 56 -15.47 0.20 6.17
N LEU A 57 -14.85 -0.75 5.47
CA LEU A 57 -15.34 -2.12 5.38
C LEU A 57 -15.31 -2.80 6.76
N GLU A 58 -14.27 -2.58 7.55
CA GLU A 58 -14.14 -3.14 8.90
C GLU A 58 -15.06 -2.49 9.92
N ALA A 59 -15.23 -1.17 9.88
CA ALA A 59 -16.19 -0.45 10.71
C ALA A 59 -17.61 -0.95 10.44
N LYS A 60 -17.99 -1.11 9.16
CA LYS A 60 -19.28 -1.68 8.77
C LYS A 60 -19.45 -3.10 9.28
N ARG A 61 -18.41 -3.93 9.18
CA ARG A 61 -18.44 -5.34 9.61
C ARG A 61 -18.57 -5.48 11.14
N ARG A 62 -17.85 -4.66 11.91
CA ARG A 62 -17.82 -4.76 13.38
C ARG A 62 -18.97 -4.03 14.07
N TYR A 63 -19.32 -2.85 13.57
CA TYR A 63 -20.23 -1.93 14.26
C TYR A 63 -21.53 -1.68 13.50
N GLY A 64 -21.65 -2.17 12.27
CA GLY A 64 -22.81 -1.94 11.41
C GLY A 64 -22.90 -0.52 10.84
N ARG A 65 -21.86 0.31 11.03
CA ARG A 65 -21.83 1.73 10.64
C ARG A 65 -20.48 2.13 10.03
N THR A 66 -20.46 3.23 9.29
CA THR A 66 -19.27 3.76 8.59
C THR A 66 -19.07 5.26 8.83
N ASP A 67 -19.64 5.78 9.90
CA ASP A 67 -19.48 7.16 10.32
C ASP A 67 -18.08 7.41 10.93
N LYS A 68 -17.73 8.69 11.11
CA LYS A 68 -16.40 9.11 11.57
C LYS A 68 -16.03 8.48 12.91
N ASP A 69 -16.99 8.36 13.82
CA ASP A 69 -16.76 7.79 15.15
C ASP A 69 -16.47 6.29 15.07
N ALA A 70 -17.22 5.56 14.22
CA ALA A 70 -16.97 4.15 13.96
C ALA A 70 -15.58 3.90 13.33
N LEU A 71 -15.15 4.76 12.41
CA LEU A 71 -13.81 4.70 11.80
C LEU A 71 -12.70 5.00 12.83
N LEU A 72 -12.89 6.04 13.65
CA LEU A 72 -11.93 6.43 14.69
C LEU A 72 -11.79 5.33 15.74
N TYR A 73 -12.92 4.76 16.18
CA TYR A 73 -12.94 3.66 17.14
C TYR A 73 -12.27 2.39 16.57
N TYR A 74 -12.53 2.06 15.30
CA TYR A 74 -11.81 1.00 14.60
C TYR A 74 -10.29 1.22 14.63
N ASN A 75 -9.82 2.43 14.31
CA ASN A 75 -8.38 2.75 14.30
C ASN A 75 -7.74 2.60 15.68
N GLN A 76 -8.46 2.98 16.75
CA GLN A 76 -8.01 2.82 18.14
C GLN A 76 -7.92 1.34 18.58
N MET A 77 -8.57 0.42 17.87
CA MET A 77 -8.54 -1.02 18.16
C MET A 77 -7.36 -1.73 17.49
N ILE A 78 -6.66 -1.06 16.56
CA ILE A 78 -5.47 -1.60 15.90
C ILE A 78 -4.26 -1.38 16.82
N LYS A 79 -3.45 -2.43 16.98
CA LYS A 79 -2.13 -2.38 17.61
C LYS A 79 -1.11 -2.91 16.61
N GLY A 80 -0.02 -2.18 16.45
CA GLY A 80 1.18 -2.65 15.75
C GLY A 80 2.22 -3.12 16.74
N ASP A 81 2.98 -4.15 16.36
CA ASP A 81 4.19 -4.53 17.09
C ASP A 81 5.38 -3.83 16.42
N GLN A 82 5.89 -2.78 17.07
CA GLN A 82 6.96 -1.96 16.49
C GLN A 82 8.27 -2.74 16.28
N LYS A 83 8.59 -3.68 17.18
CA LYS A 83 9.82 -4.48 17.09
C LYS A 83 9.74 -5.43 15.88
N TRP A 84 8.64 -6.17 15.77
CA TRP A 84 8.44 -7.06 14.63
C TRP A 84 8.24 -6.29 13.31
N SER A 85 7.57 -5.13 13.36
CA SER A 85 7.36 -4.27 12.19
C SER A 85 8.70 -3.84 11.60
N LEU A 86 9.66 -3.46 12.45
CA LEU A 86 11.00 -3.12 12.01
C LEU A 86 11.72 -4.31 11.39
N TYR A 87 11.69 -5.50 11.99
CA TYR A 87 12.35 -6.68 11.40
C TYR A 87 11.77 -7.09 10.07
N ILE A 88 10.44 -7.10 9.95
CA ILE A 88 9.77 -7.42 8.68
C ILE A 88 10.06 -6.35 7.64
N GLY A 89 9.99 -5.07 8.02
CA GLY A 89 10.31 -3.96 7.13
C GLY A 89 11.74 -4.00 6.62
N MET A 90 12.72 -4.24 7.50
CA MET A 90 14.12 -4.38 7.10
C MET A 90 14.34 -5.59 6.18
N SER A 91 13.60 -6.67 6.39
CA SER A 91 13.66 -7.86 5.53
C SER A 91 13.13 -7.55 4.13
N PHE A 92 11.99 -6.87 4.01
CA PHE A 92 11.47 -6.41 2.71
C PHE A 92 12.43 -5.45 2.03
N PHE A 93 13.00 -4.50 2.77
CA PHE A 93 13.96 -3.55 2.21
C PHE A 93 15.19 -4.27 1.66
N ALA A 94 15.74 -5.24 2.39
CA ALA A 94 16.85 -6.06 1.91
C ALA A 94 16.48 -6.80 0.60
N VAL A 95 15.29 -7.41 0.53
CA VAL A 95 14.80 -8.05 -0.71
C VAL A 95 14.70 -7.05 -1.85
N PHE A 96 14.15 -5.87 -1.62
CA PHE A 96 14.01 -4.83 -2.66
C PHE A 96 15.37 -4.32 -3.16
N VAL A 97 16.34 -4.16 -2.27
CA VAL A 97 17.72 -3.81 -2.63
C VAL A 97 18.36 -4.89 -3.50
N VAL A 98 18.23 -6.17 -3.11
CA VAL A 98 18.75 -7.29 -3.93
C VAL A 98 18.05 -7.33 -5.29
N MET A 99 16.73 -7.16 -5.34
CA MET A 99 16.00 -7.12 -6.61
C MET A 99 16.47 -5.97 -7.50
N ARG A 100 16.69 -4.77 -6.95
CA ARG A 100 17.22 -3.64 -7.72
C ARG A 100 18.64 -3.91 -8.23
N TRP A 101 19.46 -4.61 -7.47
CA TRP A 101 20.81 -4.97 -7.91
C TRP A 101 20.77 -5.95 -9.09
N LEU A 102 19.89 -6.95 -9.02
CA LEU A 102 19.70 -7.94 -10.10
C LEU A 102 18.98 -7.37 -11.32
N PHE A 103 18.05 -6.44 -11.10
CA PHE A 103 17.22 -5.80 -12.11
C PHE A 103 17.25 -4.28 -11.90
N PRO A 104 18.24 -3.56 -12.45
CA PRO A 104 18.33 -2.12 -12.27
C PRO A 104 17.09 -1.39 -12.82
N SER A 105 16.62 -0.40 -12.07
CA SER A 105 15.43 0.38 -12.42
C SER A 105 15.72 1.24 -13.68
N PRO A 106 15.00 1.03 -14.80
CA PRO A 106 15.38 1.61 -16.07
C PRO A 106 14.95 3.08 -16.26
N ASN A 107 13.87 3.53 -15.60
CA ASN A 107 13.26 4.84 -15.89
C ASN A 107 13.29 5.85 -14.75
N PHE A 108 13.28 5.39 -13.49
CA PHE A 108 13.13 6.28 -12.32
C PHE A 108 13.79 5.67 -11.08
N ASP A 109 14.36 6.50 -10.21
CA ASP A 109 14.93 6.02 -8.94
C ASP A 109 13.83 5.69 -7.93
N MET A 110 13.57 4.40 -7.78
CA MET A 110 12.51 3.86 -6.92
C MET A 110 12.94 3.67 -5.46
N VAL A 111 14.16 4.05 -5.05
CA VAL A 111 14.66 3.79 -3.68
C VAL A 111 13.73 4.36 -2.61
N GLY A 112 13.19 5.56 -2.82
CA GLY A 112 12.25 6.16 -1.87
C GLY A 112 10.94 5.37 -1.73
N ILE A 113 10.41 4.85 -2.84
CA ILE A 113 9.21 4.01 -2.85
C ILE A 113 9.49 2.69 -2.16
N ASP A 114 10.64 2.07 -2.40
CA ASP A 114 11.02 0.80 -1.77
C ASP A 114 11.13 0.93 -0.25
N ILE A 115 11.77 1.99 0.22
CA ILE A 115 11.87 2.29 1.65
C ILE A 115 10.46 2.44 2.24
N ALA A 116 9.64 3.33 1.67
CA ALA A 116 8.29 3.57 2.16
C ALA A 116 7.42 2.30 2.13
N THR A 117 7.55 1.49 1.08
CA THR A 117 6.83 0.24 0.91
C THR A 117 7.26 -0.80 1.94
N ALA A 118 8.56 -0.98 2.13
CA ALA A 118 9.10 -1.95 3.06
C ALA A 118 8.64 -1.69 4.50
N PHE A 119 8.76 -0.44 4.96
CA PHE A 119 8.30 -0.06 6.29
C PHE A 119 6.78 -0.17 6.45
N TYR A 120 6.01 0.16 5.41
CA TYR A 120 4.55 0.03 5.49
C TYR A 120 4.10 -1.45 5.48
N LEU A 121 4.76 -2.31 4.69
CA LEU A 121 4.53 -3.77 4.76
C LEU A 121 4.85 -4.32 6.15
N GLY A 122 5.96 -3.88 6.76
CA GLY A 122 6.29 -4.22 8.14
C GLY A 122 5.17 -3.86 9.12
N TYR A 123 4.60 -2.65 8.99
CA TYR A 123 3.46 -2.24 9.81
C TYR A 123 2.21 -3.09 9.54
N ILE A 124 1.80 -3.27 8.28
CA ILE A 124 0.56 -3.97 7.94
C ILE A 124 0.62 -5.44 8.39
N TRP A 125 1.75 -6.11 8.18
CA TRP A 125 1.91 -7.53 8.48
C TRP A 125 2.05 -7.82 9.99
N THR A 126 2.27 -6.78 10.79
CA THR A 126 2.28 -6.87 12.26
C THR A 126 1.06 -6.24 12.92
N ALA A 127 0.25 -5.52 12.16
CA ALA A 127 -0.98 -4.91 12.64
C ALA A 127 -2.00 -6.01 12.98
N LYS A 128 -2.51 -5.95 14.21
CA LYS A 128 -3.54 -6.85 14.72
C LYS A 128 -4.56 -6.05 15.53
N TYR A 129 -5.70 -6.65 15.81
CA TYR A 129 -6.58 -6.10 16.85
C TYR A 129 -5.94 -6.24 18.23
N LYS A 130 -6.34 -5.40 19.18
CA LYS A 130 -5.93 -5.51 20.60
C LYS A 130 -6.23 -6.88 21.24
N GLY A 131 -7.16 -7.66 20.66
CA GLY A 131 -7.43 -9.06 21.03
C GLY A 131 -6.70 -10.11 20.18
N GLU A 132 -5.61 -9.73 19.50
CA GLU A 132 -4.74 -10.58 18.65
C GLU A 132 -5.37 -11.22 17.41
N GLU A 133 -6.64 -10.93 17.12
CA GLU A 133 -7.27 -11.26 15.85
C GLU A 133 -6.56 -10.56 14.67
N HIS A 134 -6.42 -11.28 13.55
CA HIS A 134 -5.88 -10.71 12.32
C HIS A 134 -6.85 -9.71 11.69
N LEU A 135 -6.31 -8.67 11.06
CA LEU A 135 -7.11 -7.65 10.38
C LEU A 135 -7.53 -8.18 9.00
N PRO A 136 -8.84 -8.22 8.68
CA PRO A 136 -9.28 -8.55 7.33
C PRO A 136 -8.90 -7.44 6.34
N PHE A 137 -8.88 -7.76 5.05
CA PHE A 137 -8.60 -6.85 3.93
C PHE A 137 -7.20 -6.19 3.91
N GLN A 138 -6.26 -6.61 4.76
CA GLN A 138 -4.83 -6.20 4.69
C GLN A 138 -4.20 -6.45 3.32
N TYR A 139 -4.74 -7.41 2.56
CA TYR A 139 -4.28 -7.72 1.21
C TYR A 139 -4.42 -6.52 0.25
N MET A 140 -5.36 -5.59 0.47
CA MET A 140 -5.55 -4.43 -0.42
C MET A 140 -4.31 -3.54 -0.44
N GLU A 141 -3.87 -3.12 0.76
CA GLU A 141 -2.66 -2.32 0.93
C GLU A 141 -1.44 -3.12 0.44
N THR A 142 -1.35 -4.41 0.79
CA THR A 142 -0.24 -5.28 0.39
C THR A 142 -0.09 -5.39 -1.14
N VAL A 143 -1.18 -5.63 -1.87
CA VAL A 143 -1.15 -5.74 -3.34
C VAL A 143 -0.76 -4.42 -3.99
N TYR A 144 -1.33 -3.31 -3.52
CA TYR A 144 -0.96 -1.98 -4.02
C TYR A 144 0.54 -1.68 -3.81
N LEU A 145 1.06 -1.99 -2.63
CA LEU A 145 2.47 -1.81 -2.28
C LEU A 145 3.42 -2.67 -3.13
N PHE A 146 3.10 -3.95 -3.33
CA PHE A 146 3.91 -4.77 -4.23
C PHE A 146 3.85 -4.27 -5.67
N LEU A 147 2.67 -3.84 -6.14
CA LEU A 147 2.54 -3.24 -7.46
C LEU A 147 3.45 -2.03 -7.59
N THR A 148 3.49 -1.13 -6.60
CA THR A 148 4.31 0.09 -6.67
C THR A 148 5.80 -0.23 -6.84
N VAL A 149 6.31 -1.25 -6.14
CA VAL A 149 7.71 -1.69 -6.25
C VAL A 149 8.03 -2.21 -7.66
N VAL A 150 7.14 -3.01 -8.26
CA VAL A 150 7.38 -3.59 -9.60
C VAL A 150 6.97 -2.68 -10.75
N THR A 151 6.31 -1.55 -10.46
CA THR A 151 5.73 -0.68 -11.51
C THR A 151 6.77 -0.17 -12.48
N ASN A 152 8.02 0.07 -12.05
CA ASN A 152 9.05 0.54 -12.95
C ASN A 152 9.34 -0.45 -14.09
N TYR A 153 9.39 -1.75 -13.77
CA TYR A 153 9.55 -2.81 -14.77
C TYR A 153 8.31 -2.98 -15.66
N ILE A 154 7.11 -2.81 -15.08
CA ILE A 154 5.85 -2.82 -15.83
C ILE A 154 5.85 -1.69 -16.86
N VAL A 155 6.14 -0.46 -16.43
CA VAL A 155 6.18 0.72 -17.31
C VAL A 155 7.24 0.55 -18.39
N TYR A 156 8.44 0.05 -18.03
CA TYR A 156 9.51 -0.23 -18.99
C TYR A 156 9.11 -1.26 -20.06
N SER A 157 8.44 -2.34 -19.67
CA SER A 157 8.05 -3.39 -20.63
C SER A 157 6.88 -2.98 -21.54
N LEU A 158 6.18 -1.90 -21.19
CA LEU A 158 4.99 -1.41 -21.87
C LEU A 158 5.26 -0.16 -22.74
N GLY A 159 6.48 0.36 -22.72
CA GLY A 159 6.99 1.43 -23.56
C GLY A 159 8.03 0.91 -24.55
#